data_AF-A0A9P4XWT2-F1
#
_entry.id   AF-A0A9P4XWT2-F1
#
_cell.length_a   1.000
_cell.length_b   1.000
_cell.length_c   1.000
_cell.angle_alpha   90.00
_cell.angle_beta   90.00
_cell.angle_gamma   90.00
#
_symmetry.space_group_name_H-M   'P 1'
#
loop_
_entity.id
_entity.type
_entity.pdbx_description
1 polymer ?
#
loop_
_entity_poly.entity_id
_entity_poly.type
_entity_poly.pdbx_seq_one_letter_code
_entity_poly.pdbx_strand_id
1 'polypeptide(L)'
;MASLGAPYEKRHKVTVVGSGNWGSTISKIVAENTKAHPDIFETEVQMWVYEEEVTIPSDSPHYDPSVGDAKQKLTGIINKYHENVKYLPGIRLPDNVVANPDLIDAARDSTILVFNLPHQFIDNICKQLRGHIVPYARAISCIKGVHVSDDGVSLFSEWIGEGLGIYCGALSGANIANEIAAEKWCATTIAYDPPPVDASRNPTPRTQSPAANQAKFDLNITPINVDSALAHKDARGRTSKVKLTPVPTEFPPLDHKTFKALFRRPYFHVRMVSDVAGTSLGGALKNVVALAAGFVVGKGWGDNAKSEICRLGIVEMIKFGKEFFGQTVNTATFTVESAGMADLVTSCSSGRNFRCAKMAVERGVSVEEIERTELNGQMLQGTSTAKEVNSFLKTRGLEHEYPLFTAVIGILEGKYSVDDIPELVSESEDWYLDGDLVRN
;
A
#
# COMPACT_ATOMS: atom_id res chain seq x y z
N MET A 1 30.84 -21.98 9.18
CA MET A 1 30.65 -23.23 8.42
C MET A 1 29.57 -22.96 7.39
N ALA A 2 29.91 -22.91 6.09
CA ALA A 2 28.90 -22.85 5.04
C ALA A 2 28.05 -24.13 5.14
N SER A 3 26.72 -24.01 5.24
CA SER A 3 25.86 -25.20 5.22
C SER A 3 25.93 -25.81 3.83
N LEU A 4 26.60 -26.96 3.72
CA LEU A 4 26.55 -27.83 2.56
C LEU A 4 25.07 -28.07 2.21
N GLY A 5 24.58 -27.44 1.14
CA GLY A 5 23.20 -27.57 0.66
C GLY A 5 22.41 -26.26 0.44
N ALA A 6 22.93 -25.09 0.84
CA ALA A 6 22.26 -23.82 0.51
C ALA A 6 22.53 -23.42 -0.96
N PRO A 7 21.51 -23.12 -1.78
CA PRO A 7 21.68 -22.83 -3.20
C PRO A 7 22.37 -21.48 -3.48
N TYR A 8 22.52 -20.62 -2.47
CA TYR A 8 23.09 -19.27 -2.58
C TYR A 8 24.08 -18.99 -1.43
N GLU A 9 25.09 -18.17 -1.70
CA GLU A 9 26.17 -17.85 -0.76
C GLU A 9 25.74 -16.79 0.27
N LYS A 10 24.92 -15.82 -0.15
CA LYS A 10 24.41 -14.72 0.66
C LYS A 10 22.90 -14.84 0.88
N ARG A 11 22.41 -14.14 1.91
CA ARG A 11 20.99 -14.08 2.29
C ARG A 11 20.54 -12.63 2.30
N HIS A 12 19.25 -12.41 2.09
CA HIS A 12 18.69 -11.07 2.09
C HIS A 12 18.55 -10.53 3.51
N LYS A 13 19.23 -9.42 3.80
CA LYS A 13 18.94 -8.56 4.96
C LYS A 13 17.70 -7.72 4.69
N VAL A 14 16.82 -7.63 5.69
CA VAL A 14 15.52 -6.94 5.60
C VAL A 14 15.42 -5.82 6.63
N THR A 15 15.00 -4.64 6.17
CA THR A 15 14.68 -3.51 7.06
C THR A 15 13.25 -3.04 6.83
N VAL A 16 12.48 -2.91 7.91
CA VAL A 16 11.20 -2.22 7.91
C VAL A 16 11.43 -0.75 8.24
N VAL A 17 11.12 0.13 7.28
CA VAL A 17 11.21 1.58 7.42
C VAL A 17 9.86 2.09 7.94
N GLY A 18 9.74 2.16 9.26
CA GLY A 18 8.57 2.68 9.97
C GLY A 18 8.09 1.77 11.09
N SER A 19 7.69 2.38 12.21
CA SER A 19 7.43 1.69 13.48
C SER A 19 6.04 1.97 14.06
N GLY A 20 5.14 2.57 13.28
CA GLY A 20 3.75 2.76 13.70
C GLY A 20 3.01 1.44 13.88
N ASN A 21 1.69 1.49 14.09
CA ASN A 21 0.87 0.31 14.35
C ASN A 21 1.06 -0.79 13.28
N TRP A 22 0.90 -0.45 12.00
CA TRP A 22 1.13 -1.39 10.89
C TRP A 22 2.62 -1.71 10.65
N GLY A 23 3.54 -0.80 11.01
CA GLY A 23 4.99 -1.00 10.86
C GLY A 23 5.52 -2.06 11.84
N SER A 24 4.99 -2.04 13.06
CA SER A 24 5.24 -3.06 14.07
C SER A 24 4.62 -4.40 13.67
N THR A 25 3.37 -4.41 13.17
CA THR A 25 2.71 -5.63 12.69
C THR A 25 3.45 -6.29 11.54
N ILE A 26 3.90 -5.50 10.54
CA ILE A 26 4.63 -6.07 9.40
C ILE A 26 6.04 -6.52 9.82
N SER A 27 6.68 -5.84 10.77
CA SER A 27 7.95 -6.30 11.35
C SER A 27 7.81 -7.65 12.06
N LYS A 28 6.71 -7.90 12.77
CA LYS A 28 6.38 -9.22 13.34
C LYS A 28 6.30 -10.30 12.25
N ILE A 29 5.50 -10.07 11.20
CA ILE A 29 5.35 -11.02 10.09
C ILE A 29 6.68 -11.32 9.41
N VAL A 30 7.43 -10.26 9.08
CA VAL A 30 8.71 -10.38 8.40
C VAL A 30 9.70 -11.15 9.26
N ALA A 31 9.83 -10.83 10.55
CA ALA A 31 10.75 -11.50 11.47
C ALA A 31 10.41 -12.98 11.73
N GLU A 32 9.13 -13.34 11.78
CA GLU A 32 8.73 -14.75 11.84
C GLU A 32 9.19 -15.52 10.59
N ASN A 33 9.07 -14.91 9.42
CA ASN A 33 9.38 -15.55 8.15
C ASN A 33 10.89 -15.55 7.83
N THR A 34 11.65 -14.51 8.20
CA THR A 34 13.10 -14.57 8.07
C THR A 34 13.70 -15.69 8.91
N LYS A 35 13.16 -15.90 10.12
CA LYS A 35 13.52 -17.04 10.98
C LYS A 35 13.11 -18.39 10.39
N ALA A 36 11.98 -18.46 9.68
CA ALA A 36 11.49 -19.69 9.04
C ALA A 36 12.22 -20.04 7.73
N HIS A 37 12.89 -19.07 7.10
CA HIS A 37 13.55 -19.20 5.80
C HIS A 37 15.03 -18.74 5.83
N PRO A 38 15.88 -19.35 6.68
CA PRO A 38 17.29 -18.95 6.84
C PRO A 38 18.19 -19.24 5.63
N ASP A 39 17.67 -19.99 4.65
CA ASP A 39 18.30 -20.20 3.35
C ASP A 39 18.12 -19.00 2.40
N ILE A 40 17.14 -18.13 2.68
CA ILE A 40 16.80 -16.97 1.85
C ILE A 40 17.12 -15.65 2.55
N PHE A 41 16.84 -15.54 3.85
CA PHE A 41 16.94 -14.29 4.60
C PHE A 41 17.93 -14.39 5.76
N GLU A 42 18.53 -13.25 6.11
CA GLU A 42 19.17 -13.11 7.41
C GLU A 42 18.09 -13.10 8.50
N THR A 43 18.35 -13.76 9.63
CA THR A 43 17.35 -13.89 10.69
C THR A 43 16.96 -12.55 11.30
N GLU A 44 17.92 -11.66 11.52
CA GLU A 44 17.66 -10.34 12.13
C GLU A 44 16.89 -9.42 11.16
N VAL A 45 15.89 -8.73 11.71
CA VAL A 45 15.10 -7.73 10.99
C VAL A 45 15.27 -6.39 11.68
N GLN A 46 15.82 -5.42 10.95
CA GLN A 46 15.91 -4.05 11.44
C GLN A 46 14.54 -3.38 11.30
N MET A 47 14.07 -2.71 12.34
CA MET A 47 12.89 -1.85 12.31
C MET A 47 13.34 -0.43 12.65
N TRP A 48 13.29 0.47 11.67
CA TRP A 48 13.57 1.88 11.93
C TRP A 48 12.44 2.49 12.75
N VAL A 49 12.79 3.06 13.90
CA VAL A 49 11.88 3.72 14.83
C VAL A 49 12.29 5.18 14.95
N TYR A 50 11.42 6.12 14.59
CA TYR A 50 11.66 7.51 14.94
C TYR A 50 11.73 7.63 16.47
N GLU A 51 12.87 8.09 17.00
CA GLU A 51 13.10 8.05 18.44
C GLU A 51 12.14 8.99 19.18
N GLU A 52 11.49 8.43 20.19
CA GLU A 52 10.57 9.16 21.04
C GLU A 52 10.81 8.79 22.50
N GLU A 53 10.61 9.76 23.37
CA GLU A 53 10.62 9.55 24.81
C GLU A 53 9.18 9.31 25.28
N VAL A 54 8.91 8.07 25.70
CA VAL A 54 7.57 7.62 26.10
C VAL A 54 7.54 7.18 27.56
N THR A 55 6.42 7.39 28.21
CA THR A 55 6.12 6.82 29.54
C THR A 55 5.40 5.50 29.32
N ILE A 56 5.82 4.44 30.01
CA ILE A 56 5.11 3.16 29.97
C ILE A 56 3.81 3.32 30.79
N PRO A 57 2.63 3.08 30.21
CA PRO A 57 1.36 3.21 30.93
C PRO A 57 1.31 2.32 32.18
N SER A 58 0.65 2.79 33.25
CA SER A 58 0.56 2.05 34.52
C SER A 58 -0.22 0.74 34.43
N ASP A 59 -1.03 0.57 33.39
CA ASP A 59 -1.75 -0.65 33.05
C ASP A 59 -0.95 -1.59 32.11
N SER A 60 0.24 -1.18 31.67
CA SER A 60 1.14 -2.04 30.89
C SER A 60 1.79 -3.12 31.76
N PRO A 61 1.97 -4.36 31.27
CA PRO A 61 2.71 -5.40 31.99
C PRO A 61 4.19 -5.06 32.21
N HIS A 62 4.73 -4.05 31.51
CA HIS A 62 6.12 -3.61 31.60
C HIS A 62 6.32 -2.40 32.52
N TYR A 63 5.24 -1.92 33.17
CA TYR A 63 5.34 -0.81 34.11
C TYR A 63 6.17 -1.18 35.34
N ASP A 64 7.12 -0.31 35.69
CA ASP A 64 7.96 -0.45 36.87
C ASP A 64 7.67 0.71 37.83
N PRO A 65 7.06 0.45 39.01
CA PRO A 65 6.77 1.49 39.99
C PRO A 65 8.01 2.27 40.47
N SER A 66 9.21 1.70 40.36
CA SER A 66 10.46 2.40 40.70
C SER A 66 10.89 3.41 39.64
N VAL A 67 10.43 3.24 38.40
CA VAL A 67 10.65 4.17 37.28
C VAL A 67 9.50 5.18 37.19
N GLY A 68 8.28 4.78 37.57
CA GLY A 68 7.10 5.66 37.58
C GLY A 68 6.81 6.25 36.20
N ASP A 69 6.53 7.56 36.15
CA ASP A 69 6.23 8.27 34.90
C ASP A 69 7.48 8.72 34.11
N ALA A 70 8.67 8.28 34.52
CA ALA A 70 9.91 8.67 33.85
C ALA A 70 9.91 8.23 32.39
N LYS A 71 10.22 9.18 31.50
CA LYS A 71 10.27 8.90 30.07
C LYS A 71 11.47 8.03 29.73
N GLN A 72 11.25 7.10 28.81
CA GLN A 72 12.25 6.17 28.32
C GLN A 72 12.27 6.18 26.80
N LYS A 73 13.42 5.89 26.19
CA LYS A 73 13.54 5.76 24.74
C LYS A 73 12.69 4.60 24.24
N LEU A 74 11.82 4.86 23.26
CA LEU A 74 10.93 3.86 22.68
C LEU A 74 11.71 2.69 22.07
N THR A 75 12.85 2.95 21.43
CA THR A 75 13.73 1.89 20.90
C THR A 75 14.26 0.97 22.00
N GLY A 76 14.66 1.54 23.14
CA GLY A 76 15.12 0.80 24.30
C GLY A 76 14.03 -0.08 24.90
N ILE A 77 12.79 0.44 24.98
CA ILE A 77 11.62 -0.32 25.43
C ILE A 77 11.36 -1.50 24.47
N ILE A 78 11.29 -1.24 23.16
CA ILE A 78 11.02 -2.27 22.16
C ILE A 78 12.09 -3.36 22.21
N ASN A 79 13.38 -3.02 22.26
CA ASN A 79 14.45 -4.02 22.28
C ASN A 79 14.51 -4.81 23.60
N LYS A 80 14.08 -4.22 24.72
CA LYS A 80 14.09 -4.89 26.03
C LYS A 80 12.89 -5.81 26.22
N TYR A 81 11.69 -5.35 25.85
CA TYR A 81 10.43 -6.03 26.14
C TYR A 81 9.83 -6.72 24.92
N HIS A 82 10.40 -6.50 23.74
CA HIS A 82 9.86 -6.94 22.45
C HIS A 82 8.40 -6.54 22.27
N GLU A 83 8.06 -5.30 22.62
CA GLU A 83 6.72 -4.75 22.49
C GLU A 83 6.79 -3.26 22.16
N ASN A 84 6.02 -2.82 21.16
CA ASN A 84 5.83 -1.41 20.89
C ASN A 84 4.67 -0.87 21.71
N VAL A 85 4.95 -0.54 22.97
CA VAL A 85 3.95 -0.13 23.98
C VAL A 85 3.12 1.08 23.57
N LYS A 86 3.61 1.91 22.64
CA LYS A 86 2.89 3.09 22.15
C LYS A 86 1.98 2.77 20.97
N TYR A 87 2.51 2.06 19.97
CA TYR A 87 1.83 1.91 18.68
C TYR A 87 1.16 0.56 18.47
N LEU A 88 1.57 -0.48 19.21
CA LEU A 88 1.00 -1.82 19.12
C LEU A 88 1.03 -2.51 20.53
N PRO A 89 0.35 -1.92 21.53
CA PRO A 89 0.37 -2.45 22.90
C PRO A 89 -0.25 -3.85 22.98
N GLY A 90 0.29 -4.68 23.87
CA GLY A 90 -0.19 -6.04 24.14
C GLY A 90 0.22 -7.08 23.09
N ILE A 91 1.00 -6.71 22.07
CA ILE A 91 1.51 -7.63 21.06
C ILE A 91 3.02 -7.77 21.19
N ARG A 92 3.46 -9.00 21.49
CA ARG A 92 4.88 -9.34 21.49
C ARG A 92 5.43 -9.47 20.07
N LEU A 93 6.47 -8.72 19.77
CA LEU A 93 7.30 -8.82 18.58
C LEU A 93 8.29 -10.01 18.73
N PRO A 94 8.70 -10.65 17.62
CA PRO A 94 9.74 -11.67 17.67
C PRO A 94 11.08 -11.13 18.18
N ASP A 95 11.84 -11.96 18.89
CA ASP A 95 13.10 -11.54 19.54
C ASP A 95 14.19 -11.12 18.52
N ASN A 96 14.02 -11.47 17.23
CA ASN A 96 14.89 -11.08 16.11
C ASN A 96 14.47 -9.77 15.42
N VAL A 97 13.53 -9.01 15.98
CA VAL A 97 13.26 -7.61 15.58
C VAL A 97 14.15 -6.68 16.39
N VAL A 98 14.94 -5.85 15.71
CA VAL A 98 15.80 -4.84 16.33
C VAL A 98 15.28 -3.45 16.02
N ALA A 99 14.79 -2.75 17.04
CA ALA A 99 14.41 -1.35 16.94
C ALA A 99 15.64 -0.46 16.88
N ASN A 100 15.79 0.30 15.80
CA ASN A 100 16.96 1.15 15.56
C ASN A 100 16.53 2.60 15.30
N PRO A 101 17.04 3.58 16.08
CA PRO A 101 16.68 4.99 15.89
C PRO A 101 17.36 5.65 14.69
N ASP A 102 18.50 5.11 14.25
CA ASP A 102 19.26 5.64 13.13
C ASP A 102 18.78 5.00 11.83
N LEU A 103 18.17 5.82 10.97
CA LEU A 103 17.62 5.38 9.69
C LEU A 103 18.68 4.81 8.74
N ILE A 104 19.84 5.46 8.67
CA ILE A 104 20.92 5.06 7.76
C ILE A 104 21.53 3.75 8.26
N ASP A 105 21.75 3.64 9.57
CA ASP A 105 22.26 2.41 10.16
C ASP A 105 21.28 1.24 10.03
N ALA A 106 20.00 1.46 10.30
CA ALA A 106 18.95 0.45 10.15
C ALA A 106 18.87 -0.10 8.72
N ALA A 107 19.07 0.74 7.70
CA ALA A 107 19.01 0.37 6.29
C ALA A 107 20.36 -0.10 5.70
N ARG A 108 21.45 -0.02 6.48
CA ARG A 108 22.80 -0.38 6.03
C ARG A 108 22.84 -1.84 5.56
N ASP A 109 23.38 -2.06 4.36
CA ASP A 109 23.50 -3.37 3.72
C ASP A 109 22.18 -4.11 3.44
N SER A 110 21.04 -3.48 3.71
CA SER A 110 19.73 -4.10 3.54
C SER A 110 19.39 -4.22 2.06
N THR A 111 19.13 -5.47 1.64
CA THR A 111 18.77 -5.79 0.26
C THR A 111 17.27 -5.69 0.01
N ILE A 112 16.45 -5.76 1.07
CA ILE A 112 15.00 -5.58 1.02
C ILE A 112 14.60 -4.49 2.01
N LEU A 113 13.89 -3.48 1.51
CA LEU A 113 13.32 -2.39 2.32
C LEU A 113 11.78 -2.46 2.29
N VAL A 114 11.15 -2.53 3.45
CA VAL A 114 9.69 -2.51 3.58
C VAL A 114 9.25 -1.16 4.12
N PHE A 115 8.66 -0.32 3.28
CA PHE A 115 8.25 1.03 3.67
C PHE A 115 6.85 1.01 4.27
N ASN A 116 6.73 1.42 5.53
CA ASN A 116 5.46 1.55 6.20
C ASN A 116 5.40 2.75 7.14
N LEU A 117 5.24 3.93 6.55
CA LEU A 117 5.16 5.20 7.25
C LEU A 117 4.07 6.10 6.65
N PRO A 118 3.55 7.08 7.41
CA PRO A 118 2.65 8.09 6.87
C PRO A 118 3.27 8.81 5.65
N HIS A 119 2.49 9.01 4.58
CA HIS A 119 3.03 9.42 3.29
C HIS A 119 3.80 10.76 3.32
N GLN A 120 3.44 11.67 4.23
CA GLN A 120 4.08 12.98 4.38
C GLN A 120 5.58 12.89 4.71
N PHE A 121 6.05 11.75 5.22
CA PHE A 121 7.45 11.55 5.57
C PHE A 121 8.29 10.91 4.45
N ILE A 122 7.68 10.41 3.37
CA ILE A 122 8.38 9.67 2.30
C ILE A 122 9.55 10.48 1.73
N ASP A 123 9.32 11.75 1.37
CA ASP A 123 10.34 12.60 0.75
C ASP A 123 11.57 12.78 1.63
N ASN A 124 11.36 13.11 2.91
CA ASN A 124 12.45 13.30 3.87
C ASN A 124 13.22 12.00 4.13
N ILE A 125 12.53 10.87 4.21
CA ILE A 125 13.16 9.55 4.39
C ILE A 125 13.98 9.16 3.16
N CYS A 126 13.44 9.37 1.95
CA CYS A 126 14.17 9.10 0.72
C CYS A 126 15.42 9.97 0.59
N LYS A 127 15.34 11.25 0.98
CA LYS A 127 16.51 12.17 0.98
C LYS A 127 17.62 11.68 1.90
N GLN A 128 17.29 11.18 3.08
CA GLN A 128 18.29 10.66 4.04
C GLN A 128 18.91 9.34 3.55
N LEU A 129 18.10 8.41 3.03
CA LEU A 129 18.57 7.11 2.56
C LEU A 129 19.32 7.14 1.23
N ARG A 130 19.13 8.19 0.41
CA ARG A 130 19.78 8.32 -0.90
C ARG A 130 21.30 8.27 -0.74
N GLY A 131 21.92 7.32 -1.44
CA GLY A 131 23.37 7.10 -1.39
C GLY A 131 23.87 6.29 -0.18
N HIS A 132 22.97 5.87 0.72
CA HIS A 132 23.30 5.13 1.93
C HIS A 132 22.74 3.70 1.95
N ILE A 133 22.09 3.26 0.87
CA ILE A 133 21.59 1.90 0.67
C ILE A 133 22.39 1.18 -0.41
N VAL A 134 22.36 -0.15 -0.42
CA VAL A 134 22.99 -0.92 -1.51
C VAL A 134 22.25 -0.67 -2.83
N PRO A 135 22.96 -0.47 -3.95
CA PRO A 135 22.36 0.00 -5.21
C PRO A 135 21.44 -1.04 -5.87
N TYR A 136 21.54 -2.30 -5.46
CA TYR A 136 20.70 -3.41 -5.92
C TYR A 136 19.57 -3.76 -4.93
N ALA A 137 19.33 -2.94 -3.90
CA ALA A 137 18.20 -3.14 -3.00
C ALA A 137 16.87 -3.12 -3.77
N ARG A 138 15.85 -3.76 -3.21
CA ARG A 138 14.47 -3.70 -3.69
C ARG A 138 13.55 -3.32 -2.53
N ALA A 139 12.41 -2.75 -2.86
CA ALA A 139 11.47 -2.29 -1.86
C ALA A 139 10.05 -2.83 -2.06
N ILE A 140 9.29 -2.87 -0.98
CA ILE A 140 7.82 -3.02 -0.99
C ILE A 140 7.23 -1.87 -0.19
N SER A 141 6.35 -1.10 -0.81
CA SER A 141 5.59 -0.05 -0.12
C SER A 141 4.28 -0.61 0.44
N CYS A 142 4.10 -0.51 1.75
CA CYS A 142 2.83 -0.78 2.43
C CYS A 142 1.98 0.50 2.60
N ILE A 143 2.40 1.61 1.99
CA ILE A 143 1.76 2.91 2.13
C ILE A 143 0.57 2.99 1.18
N LYS A 144 -0.63 3.18 1.75
CA LYS A 144 -1.87 3.35 0.99
C LYS A 144 -2.07 4.81 0.60
N GLY A 145 -2.42 5.05 -0.66
CA GLY A 145 -2.63 6.37 -1.23
C GLY A 145 -1.87 6.54 -2.53
N VAL A 146 -2.07 7.69 -3.16
CA VAL A 146 -1.35 8.15 -4.34
C VAL A 146 -0.91 9.59 -4.10
N HIS A 147 0.13 10.03 -4.79
CA HIS A 147 0.48 11.44 -4.82
C HIS A 147 -0.03 12.04 -6.12
N VAL A 148 -0.79 13.12 -6.03
CA VAL A 148 -1.40 13.77 -7.18
C VAL A 148 -0.85 15.18 -7.34
N SER A 149 -0.41 15.50 -8.55
CA SER A 149 -0.05 16.86 -8.97
C SER A 149 -0.79 17.24 -10.25
N ASP A 150 -0.69 18.51 -10.65
CA ASP A 150 -1.26 19.00 -11.91
C ASP A 150 -0.76 18.17 -13.12
N ASP A 151 0.52 17.79 -13.08
CA ASP A 151 1.20 17.01 -14.12
C ASP A 151 0.78 15.53 -14.16
N GLY A 152 0.23 14.97 -13.07
CA GLY A 152 -0.03 13.54 -13.02
C GLY A 152 -0.37 12.94 -11.65
N VAL A 153 -0.82 11.69 -11.69
CA VAL A 153 -0.95 10.80 -10.52
C VAL A 153 0.26 9.88 -10.44
N SER A 154 0.99 9.92 -9.35
CA SER A 154 2.18 9.10 -9.08
C SER A 154 1.93 8.16 -7.91
N LEU A 155 2.46 6.94 -8.00
CA LEU A 155 2.33 5.97 -6.92
C LEU A 155 3.42 6.20 -5.87
N PHE A 156 3.14 5.93 -4.60
CA PHE A 156 4.19 6.01 -3.56
C PHE A 156 5.33 5.01 -3.78
N SER A 157 5.06 3.86 -4.40
CA SER A 157 6.10 2.93 -4.83
C SER A 157 7.05 3.56 -5.86
N GLU A 158 6.52 4.27 -6.86
CA GLU A 158 7.33 5.01 -7.84
C GLU A 158 8.10 6.14 -7.18
N TRP A 159 7.48 6.89 -6.28
CA TRP A 159 8.14 7.99 -5.58
C TRP A 159 9.33 7.50 -4.73
N ILE A 160 9.15 6.38 -4.02
CA ILE A 160 10.25 5.71 -3.30
C ILE A 160 11.33 5.23 -4.27
N GLY A 161 10.94 4.58 -5.37
CA GLY A 161 11.87 4.05 -6.35
C GLY A 161 12.71 5.13 -7.04
N GLU A 162 12.09 6.22 -7.46
CA GLU A 162 12.75 7.41 -8.00
C GLU A 162 13.62 8.11 -6.95
N GLY A 163 13.12 8.21 -5.72
CA GLY A 163 13.82 8.83 -4.61
C GLY A 163 15.15 8.15 -4.27
N LEU A 164 15.21 6.83 -4.42
CA LEU A 164 16.31 5.97 -3.96
C LEU A 164 17.11 5.30 -5.08
N GLY A 165 16.63 5.33 -6.32
CA GLY A 165 17.29 4.65 -7.44
C GLY A 165 17.09 3.13 -7.44
N ILE A 166 16.00 2.62 -6.86
CA ILE A 166 15.71 1.19 -6.72
C ILE A 166 14.31 0.85 -7.22
N TYR A 167 14.03 -0.44 -7.42
CA TYR A 167 12.68 -0.89 -7.78
C TYR A 167 11.83 -1.10 -6.51
N CYS A 168 10.57 -0.66 -6.55
CA CYS A 168 9.64 -0.76 -5.43
C CYS A 168 8.29 -1.35 -5.89
N GLY A 169 7.88 -2.45 -5.27
CA GLY A 169 6.53 -3.00 -5.39
C GLY A 169 5.56 -2.38 -4.37
N ALA A 170 4.37 -2.95 -4.25
CA ALA A 170 3.33 -2.46 -3.35
C ALA A 170 2.63 -3.61 -2.59
N LEU A 171 2.16 -3.33 -1.38
CA LEU A 171 1.32 -4.23 -0.58
C LEU A 171 0.03 -3.49 -0.21
N SER A 172 -1.12 -4.09 -0.55
CA SER A 172 -2.44 -3.58 -0.17
C SER A 172 -3.43 -4.73 0.01
N GLY A 173 -4.50 -4.50 0.78
CA GLY A 173 -5.49 -5.53 1.09
C GLY A 173 -6.38 -5.19 2.28
N ALA A 174 -7.41 -6.00 2.52
CA ALA A 174 -8.28 -5.92 3.69
C ALA A 174 -7.54 -6.39 4.96
N ASN A 175 -6.69 -5.52 5.51
CA ASN A 175 -5.67 -5.92 6.48
C ASN A 175 -5.56 -4.99 7.70
N ILE A 176 -6.56 -5.03 8.59
CA ILE A 176 -6.55 -4.25 9.83
C ILE A 176 -5.40 -4.71 10.73
N ALA A 177 -4.49 -3.78 11.01
CA ALA A 177 -3.21 -4.06 11.66
C ALA A 177 -3.30 -4.77 13.02
N ASN A 178 -4.22 -4.36 13.89
CA ASN A 178 -4.42 -5.00 15.20
C ASN A 178 -4.95 -6.45 15.08
N GLU A 179 -5.80 -6.72 14.10
CA GLU A 179 -6.33 -8.07 13.89
C GLU A 179 -5.23 -9.02 13.43
N ILE A 180 -4.36 -8.54 12.55
CA ILE A 180 -3.25 -9.31 12.00
C ILE A 180 -2.15 -9.52 13.03
N ALA A 181 -1.89 -8.49 13.84
CA ALA A 181 -0.98 -8.59 14.97
C ALA A 181 -1.46 -9.65 15.98
N ALA A 182 -2.78 -9.74 16.18
CA ALA A 182 -3.45 -10.77 16.97
C ALA A 182 -3.67 -12.10 16.21
N GLU A 183 -3.02 -12.27 15.05
CA GLU A 183 -3.04 -13.50 14.24
C GLU A 183 -4.44 -13.94 13.78
N LYS A 184 -5.37 -12.99 13.66
CA LYS A 184 -6.65 -13.26 13.02
C LYS A 184 -6.45 -13.43 11.51
N TRP A 185 -7.14 -14.42 10.97
CA TRP A 185 -7.01 -14.79 9.57
C TRP A 185 -7.48 -13.67 8.63
N CYS A 186 -6.65 -13.33 7.65
CA CYS A 186 -6.99 -12.43 6.55
C CYS A 186 -6.12 -12.72 5.31
N ALA A 187 -6.32 -11.92 4.26
CA ALA A 187 -5.52 -11.98 3.03
C ALA A 187 -5.07 -10.59 2.57
N THR A 188 -3.91 -10.53 1.92
CA THR A 188 -3.37 -9.33 1.27
C THR A 188 -2.94 -9.65 -0.16
N THR A 189 -2.81 -8.59 -0.94
CA THR A 189 -2.17 -8.63 -2.27
C THR A 189 -0.81 -7.97 -2.15
N ILE A 190 0.20 -8.56 -2.78
CA ILE A 190 1.52 -7.95 -2.98
C ILE A 190 1.76 -7.91 -4.46
N ALA A 191 1.97 -6.70 -4.98
CA ALA A 191 2.35 -6.47 -6.35
C ALA A 191 3.85 -6.25 -6.46
N TYR A 192 4.48 -7.05 -7.31
CA TYR A 192 5.89 -6.93 -7.65
C TYR A 192 6.09 -7.47 -9.06
N ASP A 193 6.45 -6.62 -10.01
CA ASP A 193 6.82 -7.05 -11.36
C ASP A 193 8.35 -7.02 -11.48
N PRO A 194 9.05 -8.18 -11.41
CA PRO A 194 10.50 -8.19 -11.38
C PRO A 194 11.07 -7.39 -12.57
N PRO A 195 11.93 -6.40 -12.32
CA PRO A 195 12.43 -5.56 -13.39
C PRO A 195 13.27 -6.41 -14.36
N PRO A 196 13.36 -6.05 -15.66
CA PRO A 196 14.08 -6.85 -16.66
C PRO A 196 15.51 -7.23 -16.28
N VAL A 197 16.20 -6.35 -15.55
CA VAL A 197 17.57 -6.56 -15.03
C VAL A 197 17.67 -7.74 -14.06
N ASP A 198 16.57 -8.09 -13.37
CA ASP A 198 16.47 -9.25 -12.48
C ASP A 198 15.76 -10.44 -13.14
N ALA A 199 14.82 -10.16 -14.06
CA ALA A 199 13.94 -11.15 -14.69
C ALA A 199 14.65 -12.14 -15.62
N SER A 200 15.88 -11.83 -16.06
CA SER A 200 16.73 -12.75 -16.84
C SER A 200 17.10 -14.05 -16.09
N ARG A 201 16.90 -14.09 -14.76
CA ARG A 201 17.23 -15.24 -13.90
C ARG A 201 16.05 -16.22 -13.70
N ASN A 202 14.80 -15.75 -13.75
CA ASN A 202 13.61 -16.60 -13.60
C ASN A 202 12.33 -15.86 -14.07
N PRO A 203 11.75 -16.19 -15.25
CA PRO A 203 10.54 -15.52 -15.70
C PRO A 203 9.36 -15.86 -14.78
N THR A 204 8.84 -14.86 -14.09
CA THR A 204 7.61 -14.99 -13.31
C THR A 204 6.42 -15.14 -14.27
N PRO A 205 5.44 -16.03 -14.04
CA PRO A 205 4.28 -16.16 -14.91
C PRO A 205 3.55 -14.81 -14.97
N ARG A 206 3.62 -14.14 -16.12
CA ARG A 206 2.80 -12.94 -16.36
C ARG A 206 1.35 -13.42 -16.46
N THR A 207 0.53 -13.08 -15.47
CA THR A 207 -0.92 -13.03 -15.70
C THR A 207 -1.13 -12.05 -16.85
N GLN A 208 -1.77 -12.50 -17.93
CA GLN A 208 -1.89 -11.77 -19.19
C GLN A 208 -2.17 -10.27 -18.96
N SER A 209 -1.31 -9.42 -19.51
CA SER A 209 -1.59 -7.99 -19.63
C SER A 209 -2.81 -7.80 -20.53
N PRO A 210 -3.76 -6.89 -20.21
CA PRO A 210 -4.88 -6.60 -21.11
C PRO A 210 -4.38 -5.75 -22.29
N ALA A 211 -3.78 -6.42 -23.28
CA ALA A 211 -3.59 -5.92 -24.63
C ALA A 211 -3.32 -7.10 -25.56
N ALA A 212 -4.30 -7.99 -25.70
CA ALA A 212 -4.34 -8.97 -26.77
C ALA A 212 -5.57 -8.71 -27.66
N ASN A 213 -5.75 -7.46 -28.10
CA ASN A 213 -6.51 -7.23 -29.32
C ASN A 213 -5.60 -7.58 -30.50
N GLN A 214 -5.94 -8.71 -31.11
CA GLN A 214 -5.48 -9.26 -32.40
C GLN A 214 -4.62 -8.31 -33.26
N ALA A 215 -3.33 -8.21 -32.95
CA ALA A 215 -2.35 -7.83 -33.95
C ALA A 215 -2.03 -9.10 -34.74
N LYS A 216 -2.53 -9.16 -35.99
CA LYS A 216 -2.02 -10.09 -37.00
C LYS A 216 -0.48 -10.02 -36.95
N PHE A 217 0.17 -11.18 -36.83
CA PHE A 217 1.62 -11.30 -36.96
C PHE A 217 2.03 -10.82 -38.36
N ASP A 218 2.38 -9.55 -38.46
CA ASP A 218 3.04 -9.00 -39.64
C ASP A 218 4.54 -9.23 -39.43
N LEU A 219 5.13 -10.09 -40.28
CA LEU A 219 6.52 -10.56 -40.22
C LEU A 219 7.55 -9.50 -40.64
N ASN A 220 7.26 -8.22 -40.41
CA ASN A 220 8.22 -7.15 -40.63
C ASN A 220 9.05 -6.97 -39.36
N ILE A 221 10.23 -7.61 -39.35
CA ILE A 221 11.27 -7.43 -38.34
C ILE A 221 11.85 -6.01 -38.50
N THR A 222 11.23 -5.04 -37.85
CA THR A 222 11.96 -3.84 -37.41
C THR A 222 12.90 -4.28 -36.29
N PRO A 223 14.20 -3.94 -36.33
CA PRO A 223 15.10 -4.28 -35.24
C PRO A 223 14.60 -3.58 -33.98
N ILE A 224 14.03 -4.36 -33.05
CA ILE A 224 13.75 -3.89 -31.70
C ILE A 224 15.11 -3.48 -31.14
N ASN A 225 15.26 -2.18 -30.85
CA ASN A 225 16.45 -1.69 -30.20
C ASN A 225 16.56 -2.42 -28.85
N VAL A 226 17.50 -3.35 -28.73
CA VAL A 226 17.61 -4.30 -27.60
C VAL A 226 17.72 -3.56 -26.27
N ASP A 227 18.29 -2.35 -26.31
CA ASP A 227 18.38 -1.42 -25.19
C ASP A 227 17.02 -0.91 -24.68
N SER A 228 16.02 -0.77 -25.56
CA SER A 228 14.66 -0.34 -25.18
C SER A 228 13.82 -1.46 -24.56
N ALA A 229 14.10 -2.72 -24.89
CA ALA A 229 13.38 -3.88 -24.38
C ALA A 229 13.82 -4.28 -22.96
N LEU A 230 15.05 -3.94 -22.58
CA LEU A 230 15.62 -4.16 -21.25
C LEU A 230 15.42 -2.97 -20.30
N ALA A 231 14.91 -1.84 -20.80
CA ALA A 231 14.67 -0.66 -19.98
C ALA A 231 13.51 -0.90 -18.99
N HIS A 232 13.75 -0.58 -17.72
CA HIS A 232 12.71 -0.62 -16.69
C HIS A 232 11.59 0.37 -17.03
N LYS A 233 10.34 -0.09 -16.93
CA LYS A 233 9.14 0.71 -17.16
C LYS A 233 8.53 1.16 -15.84
N ASP A 234 8.04 2.39 -15.82
CA ASP A 234 7.23 2.94 -14.73
C ASP A 234 5.83 2.31 -14.69
N ALA A 235 5.02 2.66 -13.69
CA ALA A 235 3.68 2.10 -13.52
C ALA A 235 2.71 2.56 -14.62
N ARG A 236 3.07 3.53 -15.47
CA ARG A 236 2.28 3.90 -16.66
C ARG A 236 2.79 3.23 -17.94
N GLY A 237 3.81 2.38 -17.83
CA GLY A 237 4.43 1.68 -18.96
C GLY A 237 5.46 2.51 -19.75
N ARG A 238 5.80 3.71 -19.28
CA ARG A 238 6.82 4.57 -19.89
C ARG A 238 8.21 4.13 -19.44
N THR A 239 9.24 4.42 -20.22
CA THR A 239 10.62 4.19 -19.79
C THR A 239 10.93 5.01 -18.53
N SER A 240 11.29 4.31 -17.46
CA SER A 240 11.63 4.92 -16.18
C SER A 240 12.96 5.68 -16.27
N LYS A 241 13.06 6.80 -15.55
CA LYS A 241 14.32 7.54 -15.37
C LYS A 241 15.28 6.81 -14.41
N VAL A 242 14.78 5.84 -13.65
CA VAL A 242 15.54 5.09 -12.66
C VAL A 242 16.42 4.05 -13.37
N LYS A 243 17.73 4.15 -13.16
CA LYS A 243 18.70 3.14 -13.60
C LYS A 243 18.88 2.10 -12.49
N LEU A 244 18.35 0.90 -12.70
CA LEU A 244 18.41 -0.18 -11.73
C LEU A 244 19.72 -0.96 -11.82
N THR A 245 20.26 -1.33 -10.66
CA THR A 245 21.40 -2.27 -10.55
C THR A 245 20.85 -3.69 -10.35
N PRO A 246 21.30 -4.70 -11.10
CA PRO A 246 20.84 -6.09 -10.95
C PRO A 246 21.21 -6.67 -9.59
N VAL A 247 20.35 -7.53 -9.04
CA VAL A 247 20.64 -8.27 -7.81
C VAL A 247 21.80 -9.26 -8.05
N PRO A 248 22.88 -9.24 -7.24
CA PRO A 248 24.02 -10.13 -7.44
C PRO A 248 23.64 -11.62 -7.40
N THR A 249 24.38 -12.45 -8.15
CA THR A 249 24.06 -13.88 -8.34
C THR A 249 24.23 -14.73 -7.09
N GLU A 250 25.06 -14.25 -6.16
CA GLU A 250 25.27 -14.83 -4.83
C GLU A 250 24.05 -14.74 -3.90
N PHE A 251 23.04 -13.93 -4.23
CA PHE A 251 21.76 -13.86 -3.51
C PHE A 251 20.66 -14.67 -4.22
N PRO A 252 19.66 -15.16 -3.46
CA PRO A 252 18.39 -15.62 -4.03
C PRO A 252 17.75 -14.57 -4.97
N PRO A 253 16.94 -14.99 -5.96
CA PRO A 253 16.21 -14.05 -6.79
C PRO A 253 15.13 -13.32 -5.98
N LEU A 254 14.97 -12.02 -6.21
CA LEU A 254 13.86 -11.23 -5.66
C LEU A 254 12.66 -11.30 -6.62
N ASP A 255 11.89 -12.38 -6.49
CA ASP A 255 10.72 -12.70 -7.31
C ASP A 255 9.45 -12.93 -6.44
N HIS A 256 8.35 -13.35 -7.08
CA HIS A 256 7.10 -13.65 -6.38
C HIS A 256 7.25 -14.71 -5.30
N LYS A 257 8.12 -15.72 -5.49
CA LYS A 257 8.33 -16.78 -4.51
C LYS A 257 9.02 -16.23 -3.28
N THR A 258 10.05 -15.41 -3.46
CA THR A 258 10.81 -14.80 -2.36
C THR A 258 9.94 -13.83 -1.56
N PHE A 259 9.21 -12.91 -2.20
CA PHE A 259 8.30 -12.02 -1.47
C PHE A 259 7.13 -12.76 -0.81
N LYS A 260 6.59 -13.81 -1.44
CA LYS A 260 5.58 -14.64 -0.79
C LYS A 260 6.13 -15.34 0.45
N ALA A 261 7.38 -15.83 0.42
CA ALA A 261 8.04 -16.41 1.60
C ALA A 261 8.26 -15.37 2.70
N LEU A 262 8.59 -14.13 2.34
CA LEU A 262 8.82 -13.04 3.29
C LEU A 262 7.55 -12.63 4.06
N PHE A 263 6.39 -12.64 3.40
CA PHE A 263 5.16 -12.09 3.99
C PHE A 263 4.11 -13.13 4.39
N ARG A 264 4.04 -14.31 3.75
CA ARG A 264 2.93 -15.26 4.01
C ARG A 264 3.02 -15.86 5.41
N ARG A 265 1.92 -15.86 6.14
CA ARG A 265 1.70 -16.62 7.38
C ARG A 265 0.44 -17.49 7.27
N PRO A 266 0.23 -18.49 8.15
CA PRO A 266 -1.04 -19.21 8.21
C PRO A 266 -2.26 -18.29 8.42
N TYR A 267 -2.09 -17.20 9.17
CA TYR A 267 -3.12 -16.18 9.40
C TYR A 267 -3.07 -15.00 8.42
N PHE A 268 -2.02 -14.88 7.61
CA PHE A 268 -1.83 -13.76 6.67
C PHE A 268 -1.55 -14.32 5.28
N HIS A 269 -2.62 -14.57 4.54
CA HIS A 269 -2.52 -15.13 3.20
C HIS A 269 -2.04 -14.08 2.19
N VAL A 270 -1.02 -14.41 1.41
CA VAL A 270 -0.46 -13.52 0.38
C VAL A 270 -0.78 -14.03 -1.01
N ARG A 271 -1.39 -13.16 -1.81
CA ARG A 271 -1.55 -13.29 -3.26
C ARG A 271 -0.53 -12.38 -3.94
N MET A 272 0.24 -12.94 -4.87
CA MET A 272 1.23 -12.17 -5.64
C MET A 272 0.65 -11.79 -7.00
N VAL A 273 0.86 -10.55 -7.42
CA VAL A 273 0.52 -10.04 -8.76
C VAL A 273 1.66 -9.21 -9.33
N SER A 274 1.66 -8.94 -10.64
CA SER A 274 2.60 -7.98 -11.25
C SER A 274 2.03 -6.55 -11.30
N ASP A 275 0.73 -6.39 -11.09
CA ASP A 275 0.04 -5.10 -11.22
C ASP A 275 0.23 -4.20 -9.99
N VAL A 276 1.34 -3.47 -9.98
CA VAL A 276 1.68 -2.48 -8.93
C VAL A 276 0.70 -1.32 -8.93
N ALA A 277 0.29 -0.83 -10.11
CA ALA A 277 -0.64 0.27 -10.24
C ALA A 277 -2.01 -0.06 -9.66
N GLY A 278 -2.63 -1.15 -10.09
CA GLY A 278 -3.94 -1.58 -9.60
C GLY A 278 -3.93 -1.85 -8.09
N THR A 279 -2.87 -2.47 -7.57
CA THR A 279 -2.74 -2.74 -6.13
C THR A 279 -2.63 -1.45 -5.30
N SER A 280 -1.85 -0.47 -5.77
CA SER A 280 -1.74 0.84 -5.11
C SER A 280 -3.03 1.66 -5.20
N LEU A 281 -3.64 1.73 -6.38
CA LEU A 281 -4.89 2.46 -6.63
C LEU A 281 -6.05 1.88 -5.81
N GLY A 282 -6.15 0.55 -5.71
CA GLY A 282 -7.15 -0.13 -4.88
C GLY A 282 -7.10 0.32 -3.43
N GLY A 283 -5.89 0.42 -2.86
CA GLY A 283 -5.68 0.90 -1.49
C GLY A 283 -5.98 2.39 -1.28
N ALA A 284 -5.82 3.21 -2.31
CA ALA A 284 -6.02 4.66 -2.27
C ALA A 284 -7.50 5.04 -2.45
N LEU A 285 -8.07 4.70 -3.60
CA LEU A 285 -9.36 5.17 -4.08
C LEU A 285 -10.53 4.62 -3.24
N LYS A 286 -10.39 3.42 -2.66
CA LYS A 286 -11.42 2.85 -1.77
C LYS A 286 -11.81 3.78 -0.61
N ASN A 287 -10.89 4.64 -0.17
CA ASN A 287 -11.15 5.52 0.96
C ASN A 287 -12.15 6.64 0.61
N VAL A 288 -12.19 7.05 -0.66
CA VAL A 288 -13.20 7.98 -1.19
C VAL A 288 -14.56 7.30 -1.20
N VAL A 289 -14.63 6.06 -1.71
CA VAL A 289 -15.86 5.26 -1.71
C VAL A 289 -16.36 4.97 -0.29
N ALA A 290 -15.45 4.73 0.65
CA ALA A 290 -15.80 4.51 2.05
C ALA A 290 -16.46 5.75 2.70
N LEU A 291 -16.09 6.96 2.30
CA LEU A 291 -16.79 8.18 2.73
C LEU A 291 -18.22 8.20 2.19
N ALA A 292 -18.42 7.94 0.89
CA ALA A 292 -19.75 7.85 0.29
C ALA A 292 -20.63 6.80 0.99
N ALA A 293 -20.08 5.61 1.27
CA ALA A 293 -20.77 4.56 1.99
C ALA A 293 -21.18 5.02 3.41
N GLY A 294 -20.30 5.78 4.08
CA GLY A 294 -20.59 6.37 5.38
C GLY A 294 -21.72 7.39 5.31
N PHE A 295 -21.73 8.25 4.29
CA PHE A 295 -22.78 9.25 4.10
C PHE A 295 -24.17 8.61 3.94
N VAL A 296 -24.32 7.65 3.02
CA VAL A 296 -25.63 7.02 2.76
C VAL A 296 -26.13 6.20 3.95
N VAL A 297 -25.23 5.55 4.71
CA VAL A 297 -25.61 4.84 5.93
C VAL A 297 -25.98 5.82 7.04
N GLY A 298 -25.24 6.92 7.21
CA GLY A 298 -25.55 7.95 8.21
C GLY A 298 -26.89 8.63 7.95
N LYS A 299 -27.31 8.71 6.69
CA LYS A 299 -28.64 9.21 6.29
C LYS A 299 -29.77 8.20 6.55
N GLY A 300 -29.46 6.94 6.84
CA GLY A 300 -30.44 5.90 7.13
C GLY A 300 -30.98 5.17 5.89
N TRP A 301 -30.31 5.26 4.73
CA TRP A 301 -30.76 4.61 3.48
C TRP A 301 -30.53 3.08 3.45
N GLY A 302 -29.77 2.56 4.42
CA GLY A 302 -29.58 1.12 4.63
C GLY A 302 -28.56 0.46 3.69
N ASP A 303 -28.52 -0.87 3.75
CA ASP A 303 -27.46 -1.67 3.11
C ASP A 303 -27.57 -1.76 1.59
N ASN A 304 -28.76 -1.55 1.01
CA ASN A 304 -28.94 -1.54 -0.45
C ASN A 304 -28.23 -0.33 -1.07
N ALA A 305 -28.43 0.87 -0.51
CA ALA A 305 -27.72 2.07 -0.95
C ALA A 305 -26.21 1.94 -0.76
N LYS A 306 -25.76 1.40 0.39
CA LYS A 306 -24.34 1.11 0.63
C LYS A 306 -23.75 0.17 -0.41
N SER A 307 -24.48 -0.88 -0.80
CA SER A 307 -24.04 -1.84 -1.81
C SER A 307 -23.92 -1.20 -3.19
N GLU A 308 -24.86 -0.32 -3.55
CA GLU A 308 -24.79 0.43 -4.81
C GLU A 308 -23.59 1.39 -4.84
N ILE A 309 -23.31 2.08 -3.74
CA ILE A 309 -22.10 2.91 -3.61
C ILE A 309 -20.83 2.07 -3.79
N CYS A 310 -20.76 0.87 -3.21
CA CYS A 310 -19.63 -0.03 -3.40
C CYS A 310 -19.48 -0.47 -4.86
N ARG A 311 -20.60 -0.77 -5.55
CA ARG A 311 -20.61 -1.16 -6.96
C ARG A 311 -20.08 -0.02 -7.84
N LEU A 312 -20.68 1.16 -7.73
CA LEU A 312 -20.25 2.38 -8.45
C LEU A 312 -18.78 2.72 -8.16
N GLY A 313 -18.39 2.62 -6.89
CA GLY A 313 -17.02 2.87 -6.47
C GLY A 313 -16.00 1.94 -7.13
N ILE A 314 -16.26 0.63 -7.23
CA ILE A 314 -15.38 -0.27 -7.97
C ILE A 314 -15.26 0.12 -9.43
N VAL A 315 -16.37 0.50 -10.06
CA VAL A 315 -16.36 0.85 -11.48
C VAL A 315 -15.51 2.10 -11.73
N GLU A 316 -15.66 3.15 -10.92
CA GLU A 316 -14.81 4.34 -11.00
C GLU A 316 -13.34 4.04 -10.68
N MET A 317 -13.06 3.16 -9.73
CA MET A 317 -11.69 2.71 -9.43
C MET A 317 -11.03 2.00 -10.63
N ILE A 318 -11.76 1.11 -11.30
CA ILE A 318 -11.29 0.41 -12.51
C ILE A 318 -11.08 1.40 -13.64
N LYS A 319 -12.04 2.30 -13.87
CA LYS A 319 -11.97 3.32 -14.92
C LYS A 319 -10.75 4.22 -14.72
N PHE A 320 -10.53 4.70 -13.50
CA PHE A 320 -9.37 5.51 -13.15
C PHE A 320 -8.06 4.77 -13.44
N GLY A 321 -7.98 3.50 -13.05
CA GLY A 321 -6.81 2.66 -13.33
C GLY A 321 -6.55 2.50 -14.83
N LYS A 322 -7.59 2.22 -15.63
CA LYS A 322 -7.46 2.06 -17.09
C LYS A 322 -7.10 3.37 -17.78
N GLU A 323 -7.72 4.48 -17.39
CA GLU A 323 -7.53 5.78 -18.01
C GLU A 323 -6.12 6.33 -17.77
N PHE A 324 -5.60 6.20 -16.55
CA PHE A 324 -4.33 6.83 -16.17
C PHE A 324 -3.13 5.85 -16.13
N PHE A 325 -3.39 4.54 -16.11
CA PHE A 325 -2.36 3.48 -15.99
C PHE A 325 -2.64 2.26 -16.89
N GLY A 326 -3.41 2.42 -17.98
CA GLY A 326 -3.92 1.31 -18.81
C GLY A 326 -2.89 0.38 -19.44
N GLN A 327 -1.61 0.72 -19.48
CA GLN A 327 -0.56 -0.19 -19.98
C GLN A 327 -0.19 -1.30 -18.98
N THR A 328 -0.39 -1.06 -17.68
CA THR A 328 0.08 -1.96 -16.61
C THR A 328 -1.07 -2.51 -15.76
N VAL A 329 -2.15 -1.74 -15.63
CA VAL A 329 -3.31 -2.10 -14.82
C VAL A 329 -4.03 -3.31 -15.39
N ASN A 330 -4.42 -4.21 -14.49
CA ASN A 330 -5.30 -5.33 -14.78
C ASN A 330 -6.62 -5.17 -14.01
N THR A 331 -7.76 -5.18 -14.71
CA THR A 331 -9.10 -5.12 -14.09
C THR A 331 -9.29 -6.15 -12.98
N ALA A 332 -8.72 -7.36 -13.14
CA ALA A 332 -8.84 -8.44 -12.16
C ALA A 332 -8.19 -8.10 -10.80
N THR A 333 -7.21 -7.20 -10.76
CA THR A 333 -6.63 -6.71 -9.51
C THR A 333 -7.68 -6.03 -8.63
N PHE A 334 -8.64 -5.32 -9.23
CA PHE A 334 -9.71 -4.65 -8.50
C PHE A 334 -10.85 -5.60 -8.10
N THR A 335 -11.12 -6.63 -8.89
CA THR A 335 -12.31 -7.48 -8.70
C THR A 335 -12.03 -8.80 -7.99
N VAL A 336 -10.83 -9.36 -8.14
CA VAL A 336 -10.46 -10.68 -7.61
C VAL A 336 -9.55 -10.58 -6.40
N GLU A 337 -8.60 -9.66 -6.42
CA GLU A 337 -7.54 -9.60 -5.42
C GLU A 337 -7.94 -8.78 -4.19
N SER A 338 -7.31 -9.07 -3.05
CA SER A 338 -7.67 -8.44 -1.76
C SER A 338 -7.49 -6.92 -1.77
N ALA A 339 -6.56 -6.39 -2.57
CA ALA A 339 -6.31 -4.95 -2.69
C ALA A 339 -7.46 -4.15 -3.33
N GLY A 340 -8.37 -4.83 -4.04
CA GLY A 340 -9.56 -4.24 -4.63
C GLY A 340 -10.81 -4.48 -3.78
N MET A 341 -11.66 -5.39 -4.26
CA MET A 341 -12.99 -5.67 -3.69
C MET A 341 -12.97 -5.93 -2.19
N ALA A 342 -12.05 -6.76 -1.68
CA ALA A 342 -12.04 -7.10 -0.26
C ALA A 342 -11.72 -5.86 0.61
N ASP A 343 -10.67 -5.11 0.27
CA ASP A 343 -10.28 -3.91 1.02
C ASP A 343 -11.39 -2.84 0.96
N LEU A 344 -12.07 -2.73 -0.19
CA LEU A 344 -13.23 -1.86 -0.32
C LEU A 344 -14.38 -2.26 0.63
N VAL A 345 -14.81 -3.52 0.61
CA VAL A 345 -15.92 -4.01 1.46
C VAL A 345 -15.64 -3.76 2.94
N THR A 346 -14.45 -4.12 3.40
CA THR A 346 -14.06 -3.89 4.80
C THR A 346 -14.05 -2.39 5.11
N SER A 347 -13.53 -1.55 4.21
CA SER A 347 -13.48 -0.10 4.41
C SER A 347 -14.85 0.54 4.49
N CYS A 348 -15.79 0.13 3.65
CA CYS A 348 -17.18 0.59 3.62
C CYS A 348 -18.03 0.02 4.77
N SER A 349 -17.49 -0.87 5.60
CA SER A 349 -18.22 -1.49 6.72
C SER A 349 -17.69 -1.07 8.09
N SER A 350 -16.38 -0.93 8.25
CA SER A 350 -15.75 -0.66 9.55
C SER A 350 -14.58 0.34 9.50
N GLY A 351 -14.22 0.83 8.31
CA GLY A 351 -13.13 1.78 8.11
C GLY A 351 -13.33 3.10 8.85
N ARG A 352 -12.23 3.80 9.17
CA ARG A 352 -12.28 5.12 9.81
C ARG A 352 -13.02 6.14 8.93
N ASN A 353 -12.74 6.16 7.61
CA ASN A 353 -13.45 7.03 6.66
C ASN A 353 -14.97 6.82 6.71
N PHE A 354 -15.41 5.56 6.61
CA PHE A 354 -16.82 5.18 6.73
C PHE A 354 -17.44 5.64 8.05
N ARG A 355 -16.82 5.33 9.19
CA ARG A 355 -17.35 5.68 10.52
C ARG A 355 -17.44 7.20 10.70
N CYS A 356 -16.43 7.94 10.30
CA CYS A 356 -16.42 9.39 10.44
C CYS A 356 -17.44 10.07 9.52
N ALA A 357 -17.55 9.64 8.27
CA ALA A 357 -18.58 10.12 7.34
C ALA A 357 -20.00 9.83 7.84
N LYS A 358 -20.23 8.63 8.37
CA LYS A 358 -21.49 8.25 9.01
C LYS A 358 -21.84 9.17 10.18
N MET A 359 -20.90 9.33 11.12
CA MET A 359 -21.11 10.19 12.31
C MET A 359 -21.33 11.66 11.94
N ALA A 360 -20.65 12.16 10.90
CA ALA A 360 -20.82 13.52 10.41
C ALA A 360 -22.28 13.77 9.99
N VAL A 361 -22.85 12.85 9.22
CA VAL A 361 -24.25 12.93 8.79
C VAL A 361 -25.22 12.76 9.95
N GLU A 362 -25.00 11.78 10.83
CA GLU A 362 -25.86 11.53 12.00
C GLU A 362 -25.91 12.72 12.97
N ARG A 363 -24.79 13.45 13.11
CA ARG A 363 -24.67 14.59 14.01
C ARG A 363 -24.93 15.95 13.33
N GLY A 364 -25.05 15.97 12.01
CA GLY A 364 -25.24 17.21 11.23
C GLY A 364 -24.02 18.14 11.26
N VAL A 365 -22.81 17.59 11.32
CA VAL A 365 -21.53 18.34 11.35
C VAL A 365 -20.63 17.93 10.19
N SER A 366 -19.52 18.65 9.98
CA SER A 366 -18.57 18.30 8.91
C SER A 366 -17.72 17.07 9.27
N VAL A 367 -17.21 16.39 8.24
CA VAL A 367 -16.25 15.28 8.45
C VAL A 367 -14.96 15.77 9.10
N GLU A 368 -14.53 17.00 8.79
CA GLU A 368 -13.37 17.64 9.41
C GLU A 368 -13.55 17.84 10.93
N GLU A 369 -14.76 18.21 11.36
CA GLU A 369 -15.07 18.34 12.79
C GLU A 369 -15.03 16.99 13.50
N ILE A 370 -15.55 15.94 12.87
CA ILE A 370 -15.45 14.56 13.38
C ILE A 370 -13.99 14.11 13.45
N GLU A 371 -13.19 14.37 12.42
CA GLU A 371 -11.74 14.04 12.42
C GLU A 371 -11.04 14.68 13.62
N ARG A 372 -11.28 15.97 13.87
CA ARG A 372 -10.68 16.71 14.98
C ARG A 372 -11.10 16.17 16.35
N THR A 373 -12.35 15.75 16.50
CA THR A 373 -12.94 15.39 17.80
C THR A 373 -12.82 13.90 18.13
N GLU A 374 -12.80 13.01 17.14
CA GLU A 374 -12.90 11.55 17.34
C GLU A 374 -11.59 10.80 17.05
N LEU A 375 -10.64 11.39 16.32
CA LEU A 375 -9.46 10.64 15.83
C LEU A 375 -8.17 10.91 16.61
N ASN A 376 -8.22 11.68 17.69
CA ASN A 376 -7.07 11.90 18.61
C ASN A 376 -5.77 12.28 17.87
N GLY A 377 -5.88 13.16 16.87
CA GLY A 377 -4.74 13.63 16.05
C GLY A 377 -4.39 12.75 14.84
N GLN A 378 -5.11 11.66 14.58
CA GLN A 378 -4.98 10.90 13.33
C GLN A 378 -5.80 11.55 12.21
N MET A 379 -5.21 11.65 11.01
CA MET A 379 -5.89 12.23 9.84
C MET A 379 -6.66 11.18 9.03
N LEU A 380 -7.80 11.57 8.43
CA LEU A 380 -8.50 10.74 7.44
C LEU A 380 -7.83 10.86 6.08
N GLN A 381 -7.34 9.73 5.56
CA GLN A 381 -6.75 9.70 4.22
C GLN A 381 -7.81 9.86 3.11
N GLY A 382 -9.08 9.55 3.38
CA GLY A 382 -10.14 9.61 2.37
C GLY A 382 -10.45 11.05 1.93
N THR A 383 -10.43 12.01 2.86
CA THR A 383 -10.70 13.42 2.58
C THR A 383 -9.59 14.04 1.73
N SER A 384 -8.33 13.77 2.07
CA SER A 384 -7.18 14.22 1.27
C SER A 384 -7.17 13.57 -0.12
N THR A 385 -7.40 12.25 -0.19
CA THR A 385 -7.47 11.52 -1.47
C THR A 385 -8.59 12.05 -2.36
N ALA A 386 -9.78 12.31 -1.80
CA ALA A 386 -10.92 12.86 -2.57
C ALA A 386 -10.58 14.22 -3.17
N LYS A 387 -9.94 15.10 -2.39
CA LYS A 387 -9.51 16.42 -2.84
C LYS A 387 -8.46 16.33 -3.95
N GLU A 388 -7.44 15.51 -3.76
CA GLU A 388 -6.35 15.30 -4.72
C GLU A 388 -6.87 14.72 -6.04
N VAL A 389 -7.67 13.66 -5.98
CA VAL A 389 -8.25 13.00 -7.15
C VAL A 389 -9.18 13.95 -7.91
N ASN A 390 -10.11 14.63 -7.22
CA ASN A 390 -11.02 15.54 -7.91
C ASN A 390 -10.30 16.75 -8.49
N SER A 391 -9.31 17.33 -7.80
CA SER A 391 -8.49 18.41 -8.37
C SER A 391 -7.83 17.98 -9.68
N PHE A 392 -7.32 16.76 -9.73
CA PHE A 392 -6.70 16.19 -10.94
C PHE A 392 -7.68 15.93 -12.07
N LEU A 393 -8.87 15.41 -11.76
CA LEU A 393 -9.96 15.20 -12.72
C LEU A 393 -10.48 16.53 -13.28
N LYS A 394 -10.65 17.53 -12.41
CA LYS A 394 -11.08 18.89 -12.75
C LYS A 394 -10.15 19.58 -13.73
N THR A 395 -8.85 19.52 -13.51
CA THR A 395 -7.84 20.08 -14.43
C THR A 395 -7.90 19.42 -15.83
N ARG A 396 -8.49 18.23 -15.95
CA ARG A 396 -8.66 17.49 -17.21
C ARG A 396 -10.08 17.56 -17.77
N GLY A 397 -11.01 18.22 -17.09
CA GLY A 397 -12.42 18.28 -17.48
C GLY A 397 -13.16 16.94 -17.33
N LEU A 398 -12.66 16.01 -16.51
CA LEU A 398 -13.17 14.65 -16.36
C LEU A 398 -14.09 14.45 -15.15
N GLU A 399 -14.50 15.52 -14.43
CA GLU A 399 -15.34 15.37 -13.23
C GLU A 399 -16.67 14.64 -13.50
N HIS A 400 -17.27 14.87 -14.67
CA HIS A 400 -18.50 14.24 -15.13
C HIS A 400 -18.35 12.73 -15.39
N GLU A 401 -17.13 12.27 -15.67
CA GLU A 401 -16.83 10.85 -15.93
C GLU A 401 -16.65 10.06 -14.62
N TYR A 402 -16.56 10.74 -13.48
CA TYR A 402 -16.37 10.17 -12.13
C TYR A 402 -17.38 10.77 -11.13
N PRO A 403 -18.69 10.60 -11.37
CA PRO A 403 -19.73 11.27 -10.61
C PRO A 403 -19.72 10.95 -9.11
N LEU A 404 -19.40 9.71 -8.69
CA LEU A 404 -19.34 9.35 -7.28
C LEU A 404 -18.15 10.04 -6.58
N PHE A 405 -16.96 10.02 -7.17
CA PHE A 405 -15.80 10.74 -6.62
C PHE A 405 -16.06 12.25 -6.55
N THR A 406 -16.68 12.82 -7.57
CA THR A 406 -17.07 14.24 -7.62
C THR A 406 -18.16 14.58 -6.58
N ALA A 407 -19.13 13.70 -6.37
CA ALA A 407 -20.15 13.87 -5.34
C ALA A 407 -19.54 13.87 -3.93
N VAL A 408 -18.61 12.97 -3.64
CA VAL A 408 -17.94 12.90 -2.33
C VAL A 408 -17.25 14.21 -1.99
N ILE A 409 -16.44 14.75 -2.90
CA ILE A 409 -15.75 16.02 -2.62
C ILE A 409 -16.72 17.19 -2.55
N GLY A 410 -17.78 17.21 -3.36
CA GLY A 410 -18.80 18.25 -3.30
C GLY A 410 -19.57 18.25 -1.98
N ILE A 411 -19.82 17.08 -1.39
CA ILE A 411 -20.39 16.96 -0.03
C ILE A 411 -19.40 17.43 1.03
N LEU A 412 -18.12 17.04 0.93
CA LEU A 412 -17.08 17.48 1.86
C LEU A 412 -16.90 19.02 1.86
N GLU A 413 -17.08 19.65 0.70
CA GLU A 413 -16.98 21.11 0.52
C GLU A 413 -18.30 21.86 0.75
N GLY A 414 -19.39 21.15 1.07
CA GLY A 414 -20.71 21.75 1.29
C GLY A 414 -21.42 22.28 0.03
N LYS A 415 -20.95 21.88 -1.17
CA LYS A 415 -21.60 22.18 -2.46
C LYS A 415 -22.83 21.31 -2.72
N TYR A 416 -22.78 20.07 -2.24
CA TYR A 416 -23.87 19.10 -2.34
C TYR A 416 -24.25 18.58 -0.95
N SER A 417 -25.46 18.09 -0.84
CA SER A 417 -25.97 17.31 0.28
C SER A 417 -25.89 15.81 -0.04
N VAL A 418 -26.04 14.97 0.97
CA VAL A 418 -26.13 13.51 0.78
C VAL A 418 -27.33 13.13 -0.08
N ASP A 419 -28.41 13.93 -0.04
CA ASP A 419 -29.64 13.67 -0.80
C ASP A 419 -29.44 13.82 -2.31
N ASP A 420 -28.40 14.52 -2.75
CA ASP A 420 -28.10 14.74 -4.17
C ASP A 420 -27.38 13.56 -4.83
N ILE A 421 -26.84 12.61 -4.04
CA ILE A 421 -26.06 11.46 -4.56
C ILE A 421 -26.79 10.69 -5.67
N PRO A 422 -28.07 10.27 -5.53
CA PRO A 422 -28.76 9.47 -6.54
C PRO A 422 -28.87 10.19 -7.89
N GLU A 423 -29.12 11.50 -7.88
CA GLU A 423 -29.20 12.30 -9.10
C GLU A 423 -27.81 12.46 -9.72
N LEU A 424 -26.79 12.79 -8.92
CA LEU A 424 -25.41 12.96 -9.37
C LEU A 424 -24.83 11.70 -10.02
N VAL A 425 -25.22 10.50 -9.56
CA VAL A 425 -24.73 9.22 -10.12
C VAL A 425 -25.68 8.60 -11.14
N SER A 426 -26.82 9.22 -11.44
CA SER A 426 -27.82 8.65 -12.37
C SER A 426 -27.33 8.54 -13.82
N GLU A 427 -26.44 9.44 -14.27
CA GLU A 427 -25.84 9.37 -15.61
C GLU A 427 -24.80 8.25 -15.73
N SER A 428 -24.45 7.60 -14.61
CA SER A 428 -23.47 6.53 -14.54
C SER A 428 -24.08 5.13 -14.71
N GLU A 429 -25.20 5.01 -15.44
CA GLU A 429 -25.86 3.72 -15.65
C GLU A 429 -25.28 2.93 -16.85
N ASP A 430 -24.66 3.61 -17.82
CA ASP A 430 -24.03 2.98 -19.00
C ASP A 430 -22.50 2.93 -18.86
N TRP A 431 -21.91 1.74 -18.63
CA TRP A 431 -20.45 1.57 -18.55
C TRP A 431 -19.91 0.62 -19.62
N TYR A 432 -18.66 0.85 -20.04
CA TYR A 432 -17.92 -0.07 -20.88
C TYR A 432 -16.84 -0.77 -20.06
N LEU A 433 -16.94 -2.08 -19.83
CA LEU A 433 -15.86 -2.90 -19.28
C LEU A 433 -15.16 -3.63 -20.42
N ASP A 434 -13.88 -3.35 -20.61
CA ASP A 434 -13.03 -4.00 -21.64
C ASP A 434 -13.50 -3.79 -23.09
N GLY A 435 -14.21 -2.68 -23.35
CA GLY A 435 -14.73 -2.34 -24.67
C GLY A 435 -16.15 -2.85 -24.93
N ASP A 436 -16.70 -3.67 -24.03
CA ASP A 436 -18.07 -4.15 -24.08
C ASP A 436 -18.98 -3.31 -23.18
N LEU A 437 -20.12 -2.90 -23.72
CA LEU A 437 -21.17 -2.21 -22.98
C LEU A 437 -21.77 -3.16 -21.95
N VAL A 438 -21.54 -2.88 -20.67
CA VAL A 438 -22.19 -3.58 -19.57
C VAL A 438 -23.51 -2.86 -19.30
N ARG A 439 -24.55 -3.28 -20.02
CA ARG A 439 -25.93 -2.94 -19.68
C ARG A 439 -26.38 -3.80 -18.50
N ASN A 440 -27.16 -3.20 -17.61
CA ASN A 440 -27.93 -3.93 -16.59
C ASN A 440 -28.75 -5.07 -17.21
#